data_AF-A0A2A2KXE8-F1
#
_entry.id   AF-A0A2A2KXE8-F1
#
_cell.length_a   1.000
_cell.length_b   1.000
_cell.length_c   1.000
_cell.angle_alpha   90.00
_cell.angle_beta   90.00
_cell.angle_gamma   90.00
#
_symmetry.space_group_name_H-M   'P 1'
#
loop_
_entity.id
_entity.type
_entity.pdbx_description
1 polymer ?
#
loop_
_entity_poly.entity_id
_entity_poly.type
_entity_poly.pdbx_seq_one_letter_code
_entity_poly.pdbx_strand_id
1 'polypeptide(L)'
;MRAVNEEQYTKFGKYFPFAVGAGSGIRQASVLKNDNKDLMDYGKQVVVHIDFAYFLKEIIKESFIDDAWIDNEYAEYAMMHYFYRNGTLDRNNITICQFNMEIHGPQDNVNMKETFRQFLSRLLDDGRYGIFRPVKGGHYRLFFLNLENKKCLEKYVL
;
A
#
# COMPACT_ATOMS: atom_id res chain seq x y z
N MET A 1 -9.33 -25.67 4.31
CA MET A 1 -8.66 -25.29 3.05
C MET A 1 -8.00 -23.94 3.31
N ARG A 2 -6.71 -23.77 3.00
CA ARG A 2 -6.03 -22.47 3.16
C ARG A 2 -6.57 -21.47 2.14
N ALA A 3 -6.55 -20.18 2.46
CA ALA A 3 -6.91 -19.16 1.48
C ALA A 3 -5.87 -19.14 0.34
N VAL A 4 -6.27 -18.76 -0.87
CA VAL A 4 -5.36 -18.69 -2.04
C VAL A 4 -4.13 -17.83 -1.73
N ASN A 5 -4.34 -16.65 -1.14
CA ASN A 5 -3.26 -15.76 -0.73
C ASN A 5 -2.33 -16.40 0.32
N GLU A 6 -2.87 -17.16 1.28
CA GLU A 6 -2.07 -17.86 2.28
C GLU A 6 -1.14 -18.89 1.62
N GLU A 7 -1.65 -19.65 0.65
CA GLU A 7 -0.85 -20.63 -0.09
C GLU A 7 0.25 -19.97 -0.91
N GLN A 8 -0.04 -18.84 -1.56
CA GLN A 8 0.95 -18.14 -2.39
C GLN A 8 2.03 -17.44 -1.55
N TYR A 9 1.65 -16.61 -0.58
CA TYR A 9 2.58 -15.74 0.15
C TYR A 9 3.43 -16.48 1.19
N THR A 10 2.96 -17.62 1.71
CA THR A 10 3.76 -18.43 2.65
C THR A 10 4.99 -19.06 1.99
N LYS A 11 5.07 -19.10 0.65
CA LYS A 11 6.21 -19.69 -0.09
C LYS A 11 7.50 -18.87 0.00
N PHE A 12 7.39 -17.56 0.23
CA PHE A 12 8.54 -16.64 0.23
C PHE A 12 8.53 -15.66 1.40
N GLY A 13 7.59 -15.79 2.33
CA GLY A 13 7.46 -14.89 3.47
C GLY A 13 6.50 -15.41 4.52
N LYS A 14 6.15 -14.51 5.45
CA LYS A 14 5.17 -14.79 6.50
C LYS A 14 3.82 -14.21 6.09
N TYR A 15 2.83 -15.07 5.97
CA TYR A 15 1.45 -14.65 5.74
C TYR A 15 0.77 -14.25 7.05
N PHE A 16 0.00 -13.17 7.01
CA PHE A 16 -0.82 -12.70 8.13
C PHE A 16 -2.29 -12.72 7.71
N PRO A 17 -3.18 -13.46 8.41
CA PRO A 17 -4.58 -13.65 8.00
C PRO A 17 -5.48 -12.46 8.41
N PHE A 18 -5.05 -11.23 8.11
CA PHE A 18 -5.80 -10.00 8.34
C PHE A 18 -5.48 -8.98 7.25
N ALA A 19 -6.41 -8.07 7.00
CA ALA A 19 -6.19 -6.95 6.08
C ALA A 19 -5.34 -5.87 6.76
N VAL A 20 -4.55 -5.15 5.96
CA VAL A 20 -3.74 -4.01 6.42
C VAL A 20 -4.24 -2.75 5.71
N GLY A 21 -4.54 -1.70 6.48
CA GLY A 21 -5.23 -0.52 5.97
C GLY A 21 -5.01 0.74 6.82
N ALA A 22 -5.83 1.78 6.60
CA ALA A 22 -5.76 3.06 7.30
C ALA A 22 -6.34 3.06 8.73
N GLY A 23 -6.50 1.89 9.35
CA GLY A 23 -7.04 1.79 10.70
C GLY A 23 -7.40 0.36 11.09
N SER A 24 -7.42 0.13 12.40
CA SER A 24 -7.74 -1.18 12.96
C SER A 24 -9.25 -1.35 13.22
N GLY A 25 -9.73 -2.60 13.15
CA GLY A 25 -11.12 -2.94 13.46
C GLY A 25 -11.63 -4.14 12.67
N ILE A 26 -12.92 -4.45 12.78
CA ILE A 26 -13.58 -5.52 12.00
C ILE A 26 -14.36 -4.85 10.86
N ARG A 27 -13.99 -5.12 9.61
CA ARG A 27 -14.60 -4.49 8.43
C ARG A 27 -14.73 -5.50 7.29
N GLN A 28 -15.49 -5.14 6.27
CA GLN A 28 -15.56 -5.92 5.04
C GLN A 28 -14.36 -5.60 4.15
N ALA A 29 -13.70 -6.64 3.64
CA ALA A 29 -12.67 -6.57 2.61
C ALA A 29 -13.09 -7.36 1.37
N SER A 30 -12.62 -6.94 0.21
CA SER A 30 -12.66 -7.75 -1.01
C SER A 30 -11.52 -8.77 -0.93
N VAL A 31 -11.83 -10.06 -1.03
CA VAL A 31 -10.84 -11.14 -0.92
C VAL A 31 -10.95 -12.04 -2.13
N LEU A 32 -9.80 -12.34 -2.75
CA LEU A 32 -9.69 -13.30 -3.84
C LEU A 32 -10.05 -14.70 -3.33
N LYS A 33 -11.15 -15.25 -3.85
CA LYS A 33 -11.63 -16.60 -3.53
C LYS A 33 -11.07 -17.64 -4.49
N ASN A 34 -10.82 -17.24 -5.73
CA ASN A 34 -10.33 -18.10 -6.80
C ASN A 34 -9.40 -17.30 -7.72
N ASP A 35 -8.16 -17.79 -7.91
CA ASP A 35 -7.15 -17.19 -8.79
C ASP A 35 -7.10 -17.83 -10.18
N ASN A 36 -8.08 -18.67 -10.54
CA ASN A 36 -8.21 -19.16 -11.90
C ASN A 36 -8.40 -17.98 -12.85
N LYS A 37 -7.48 -17.83 -13.82
CA LYS A 37 -7.41 -16.71 -14.76
C LYS A 37 -8.69 -16.49 -15.57
N ASP A 38 -9.47 -17.55 -15.81
CA ASP A 38 -10.73 -17.48 -16.55
C ASP A 38 -11.94 -17.18 -15.66
N LEU A 39 -11.79 -17.27 -14.34
CA LEU A 39 -12.85 -17.19 -13.33
C LEU A 39 -12.35 -16.50 -12.05
N MET A 40 -11.65 -15.37 -12.19
CA MET A 40 -11.25 -14.57 -11.03
C MET A 40 -12.50 -14.18 -10.24
N ASP A 41 -12.61 -14.67 -9.01
CA ASP A 41 -13.76 -14.43 -8.13
C ASP A 41 -13.29 -13.70 -6.88
N TYR A 42 -13.79 -12.47 -6.72
CA TYR A 42 -13.62 -11.68 -5.51
C TYR A 42 -14.93 -11.68 -4.73
N GLY A 43 -14.86 -12.02 -3.45
CA GLY A 43 -16.00 -11.93 -2.56
C GLY A 43 -15.73 -11.07 -1.35
N LYS A 44 -16.78 -10.40 -0.87
CA LYS A 44 -16.73 -9.66 0.39
C LYS A 44 -16.63 -10.62 1.56
N GLN A 45 -15.66 -10.40 2.43
CA GLN A 45 -15.48 -11.13 3.67
C GLN A 45 -15.28 -10.15 4.82
N VAL A 46 -15.87 -10.46 5.98
CA VAL A 46 -15.61 -9.70 7.21
C VAL A 46 -14.30 -10.20 7.79
N VAL A 47 -13.30 -9.33 7.86
CA VAL A 47 -11.96 -9.67 8.35
C VAL A 47 -11.50 -8.65 9.38
N VAL A 48 -10.49 -9.02 10.15
CA VAL A 48 -9.74 -8.08 10.97
C VAL A 48 -8.93 -7.19 10.04
N HIS A 49 -9.01 -5.88 10.25
CA HIS A 49 -8.13 -4.88 9.67
C HIS A 49 -7.17 -4.41 10.75
N ILE A 50 -5.91 -4.24 10.37
CA ILE A 50 -4.86 -3.68 11.20
C ILE A 50 -4.33 -2.40 10.53
N ASP A 51 -4.13 -1.36 11.32
CA ASP A 51 -3.48 -0.13 10.86
C ASP A 51 -2.08 -0.41 10.29
N PHE A 52 -1.75 0.17 9.13
CA PHE A 52 -0.48 -0.09 8.46
C PHE A 52 0.74 0.31 9.29
N ALA A 53 0.71 1.45 9.99
CA ALA A 53 1.83 1.86 10.83
C ALA A 53 1.97 0.95 12.06
N TYR A 54 0.84 0.56 12.67
CA TYR A 54 0.83 -0.43 13.75
C TYR A 54 1.37 -1.80 13.29
N PHE A 55 0.97 -2.26 12.10
CA PHE A 55 1.44 -3.53 11.55
C PHE A 55 2.96 -3.55 11.41
N LEU A 56 3.55 -2.51 10.79
CA LEU A 56 5.00 -2.43 10.62
C LEU A 56 5.71 -2.35 11.98
N LYS A 57 5.25 -1.48 12.88
CA LYS A 57 5.96 -1.17 14.12
C LYS A 57 5.79 -2.22 15.21
N GLU A 58 4.59 -2.75 15.41
CA GLU A 58 4.26 -3.60 16.56
C GLU A 58 4.24 -5.09 16.20
N ILE A 59 3.83 -5.42 14.97
CA ILE A 59 3.72 -6.81 14.52
C ILE A 59 4.99 -7.28 13.81
N ILE A 60 5.44 -6.52 12.81
CA ILE A 60 6.67 -6.83 12.08
C ILE A 60 7.90 -6.40 12.88
N LYS A 61 7.76 -5.35 13.70
CA LYS A 61 8.85 -4.73 14.49
C LYS A 61 9.96 -4.14 13.64
N GLU A 62 9.58 -3.60 12.49
CA GLU A 62 10.48 -2.91 11.56
C GLU A 62 10.02 -1.47 11.34
N SER A 63 10.98 -0.56 11.44
CA SER A 63 10.77 0.89 11.24
C SER A 63 11.51 1.42 10.03
N PHE A 64 12.37 0.61 9.42
CA PHE A 64 13.06 0.93 8.17
C PHE A 64 12.69 -0.13 7.14
N ILE A 65 11.81 0.22 6.22
CA ILE A 65 11.29 -0.67 5.20
C ILE A 65 11.98 -0.38 3.88
N ASP A 66 12.57 -1.42 3.29
CA ASP A 66 13.30 -1.30 2.03
C ASP A 66 12.34 -1.12 0.85
N ASP A 67 11.38 -2.01 0.71
CA ASP A 67 10.38 -2.00 -0.35
C ASP A 67 9.02 -2.48 0.17
N ALA A 68 7.96 -1.74 -0.13
CA ALA A 68 6.58 -2.03 0.25
C ALA A 68 5.69 -2.05 -0.99
N TRP A 69 5.13 -3.22 -1.33
CA TRP A 69 4.20 -3.38 -2.44
C TRP A 69 2.77 -3.38 -1.90
N ILE A 70 1.96 -2.44 -2.38
CA ILE A 70 0.64 -2.16 -1.83
C ILE A 70 -0.42 -2.32 -2.93
N ASP A 71 -1.25 -3.33 -2.73
CA ASP A 71 -2.46 -3.63 -3.49
C ASP A 71 -3.52 -4.05 -2.46
N ASN A 72 -4.53 -3.21 -2.28
CA ASN A 72 -5.48 -3.34 -1.17
C ASN A 72 -6.92 -2.97 -1.57
N GLU A 73 -7.26 -3.14 -2.85
CA GLU A 73 -8.65 -3.16 -3.34
C GLU A 73 -9.48 -1.95 -2.85
N TYR A 74 -9.08 -0.74 -3.27
CA TYR A 74 -9.63 0.58 -2.92
C TYR A 74 -9.29 1.11 -1.51
N ALA A 75 -8.70 0.31 -0.61
CA ALA A 75 -8.32 0.79 0.71
C ALA A 75 -7.12 1.76 0.69
N GLU A 76 -6.36 1.83 -0.40
CA GLU A 76 -5.18 2.68 -0.57
C GLU A 76 -5.52 4.16 -0.45
N TYR A 77 -6.72 4.56 -0.89
CA TYR A 77 -7.18 5.94 -0.82
C TYR A 77 -7.21 6.47 0.61
N ALA A 78 -7.62 5.63 1.57
CA ALA A 78 -7.62 6.00 2.97
C ALA A 78 -6.20 6.05 3.54
N MET A 79 -5.24 5.35 2.94
CA MET A 79 -3.84 5.28 3.38
C MET A 79 -2.95 6.37 2.76
N MET A 80 -3.36 7.03 1.68
CA MET A 80 -2.54 8.03 0.95
C MET A 80 -1.86 9.04 1.87
N HIS A 81 -2.56 9.53 2.89
CA HIS A 81 -2.02 10.52 3.83
C HIS A 81 -0.93 9.99 4.79
N TYR A 82 -0.68 8.69 4.81
CA TYR A 82 0.36 8.07 5.63
C TYR A 82 1.76 8.44 5.13
N PHE A 83 1.89 8.64 3.82
CA PHE A 83 3.15 8.86 3.11
C PHE A 83 3.58 10.33 3.02
N TYR A 84 2.71 11.27 3.41
CA TYR A 84 3.06 12.68 3.45
C TYR A 84 4.16 12.96 4.49
N ARG A 85 4.86 14.07 4.30
CA ARG A 85 5.73 14.67 5.32
C ARG A 85 4.89 14.98 6.56
N ASN A 86 5.40 14.61 7.73
CA ASN A 86 4.67 14.63 9.02
C ASN A 86 3.38 13.79 9.01
N GLY A 87 3.23 12.88 8.04
CA GLY A 87 2.13 11.93 7.93
C GLY A 87 2.19 10.83 8.98
N THR A 88 1.32 9.82 8.85
CA THR A 88 1.21 8.75 9.84
C THR A 88 2.51 7.95 9.99
N LEU A 89 3.24 7.68 8.91
CA LEU A 89 4.51 6.95 8.99
C LEU A 89 5.57 7.76 9.74
N ASP A 90 5.73 9.04 9.41
CA ASP A 90 6.67 9.95 10.07
C ASP A 90 6.41 10.06 11.57
N ARG A 91 5.14 10.27 11.95
CA ARG A 91 4.75 10.37 13.37
C ARG A 91 5.01 9.07 14.15
N ASN A 92 5.18 7.96 13.45
CA ASN A 92 5.53 6.67 14.03
C ASN A 92 7.01 6.30 13.90
N ASN A 93 7.85 7.20 13.39
CA ASN A 93 9.26 6.98 13.06
C ASN A 93 9.49 5.83 12.07
N ILE A 94 8.59 5.67 11.10
CA ILE A 94 8.72 4.66 10.05
C ILE A 94 9.25 5.33 8.79
N THR A 95 10.37 4.83 8.29
CA THR A 95 10.96 5.20 7.00
C THR A 95 10.72 4.08 6.00
N ILE A 96 10.29 4.43 4.79
CA ILE A 96 10.20 3.50 3.67
C ILE A 96 11.09 4.04 2.54
N CYS A 97 11.93 3.18 1.94
CA CYS A 97 12.74 3.55 0.79
C CYS A 97 11.93 3.51 -0.49
N GLN A 98 11.30 2.38 -0.80
CA GLN A 98 10.34 2.27 -1.90
C GLN A 98 8.95 1.89 -1.40
N PHE A 99 7.94 2.60 -1.87
CA PHE A 99 6.58 2.07 -1.81
C PHE A 99 6.03 2.04 -3.22
N ASN A 100 5.57 0.88 -3.66
CA ASN A 100 5.03 0.63 -4.97
C ASN A 100 3.56 0.32 -4.80
N MET A 101 2.70 1.11 -5.44
CA MET A 101 1.27 1.08 -5.13
C MET A 101 0.44 0.96 -6.40
N GLU A 102 -0.50 0.01 -6.38
CA GLU A 102 -1.59 -0.03 -7.34
C GLU A 102 -2.73 0.87 -6.83
N ILE A 103 -2.98 1.97 -7.56
CA ILE A 103 -4.11 2.85 -7.33
C ILE A 103 -5.26 2.34 -8.16
N HIS A 104 -6.28 1.81 -7.49
CA HIS A 104 -7.46 1.30 -8.14
C HIS A 104 -8.13 2.43 -8.90
N GLY A 105 -8.39 2.20 -10.20
CA GLY A 105 -9.02 3.18 -11.06
C GLY A 105 -10.25 3.79 -10.39
N PRO A 106 -10.29 5.12 -10.19
CA PRO A 106 -11.40 5.78 -9.49
C PRO A 106 -12.71 5.75 -10.28
N GLN A 107 -12.74 5.10 -11.45
CA GLN A 107 -13.84 5.07 -12.41
C GLN A 107 -14.42 6.49 -12.62
N ASP A 108 -15.72 6.68 -12.38
CA ASP A 108 -16.40 7.99 -12.43
C ASP A 108 -16.57 8.65 -11.06
N ASN A 109 -15.95 8.11 -10.01
CA ASN A 109 -15.98 8.71 -8.67
C ASN A 109 -15.11 9.96 -8.60
N VAL A 110 -15.75 11.12 -8.62
CA VAL A 110 -15.10 12.44 -8.58
C VAL A 110 -14.28 12.63 -7.30
N ASN A 111 -14.76 12.15 -6.16
CA ASN A 111 -14.05 12.30 -4.89
C ASN A 111 -12.75 11.50 -4.89
N MET A 112 -12.74 10.29 -5.45
CA MET A 112 -11.51 9.47 -5.54
C MET A 112 -10.51 10.07 -6.53
N LYS A 113 -10.97 10.61 -7.67
CA LYS A 113 -10.12 11.37 -8.60
C LYS A 113 -9.44 12.54 -7.89
N GLU A 114 -10.20 13.30 -7.11
CA GLU A 114 -9.68 14.45 -6.37
C GLU A 114 -8.71 14.04 -5.25
N THR A 115 -9.03 13.00 -4.48
CA THR A 115 -8.12 12.44 -3.46
C THR A 115 -6.79 12.02 -4.09
N PHE A 116 -6.84 11.33 -5.24
CA PHE A 116 -5.62 10.91 -5.94
C PHE A 116 -4.82 12.11 -6.47
N ARG A 117 -5.48 13.11 -7.06
CA ARG A 117 -4.84 14.36 -7.51
C ARG A 117 -4.16 15.09 -6.35
N GLN A 118 -4.84 15.20 -5.21
CA GLN A 118 -4.29 15.80 -4.00
C GLN A 118 -3.09 15.01 -3.48
N PHE A 119 -3.18 13.68 -3.45
CA PHE A 119 -2.07 12.82 -3.05
C PHE A 119 -0.80 13.07 -3.86
N LEU A 120 -0.90 13.08 -5.18
CA LEU A 120 0.24 13.38 -6.04
C LEU A 120 0.78 14.80 -5.82
N SER A 121 -0.12 15.79 -5.74
CA SER A 121 0.27 17.19 -5.53
C SER A 121 1.04 17.36 -4.22
N ARG A 122 0.53 16.77 -3.12
CA ARG A 122 1.18 16.86 -1.81
C ARG A 122 2.51 16.13 -1.77
N LEU A 123 2.63 14.96 -2.40
CA LEU A 123 3.93 14.28 -2.49
C LEU A 123 4.98 15.08 -3.26
N LEU A 124 4.57 15.75 -4.33
CA LEU A 124 5.46 16.64 -5.10
C LEU A 124 5.88 17.86 -4.27
N ASP A 125 4.94 18.49 -3.55
CA ASP A 125 5.22 19.61 -2.66
C ASP A 125 6.17 19.20 -1.52
N ASP A 126 5.99 18.00 -0.94
CA ASP A 126 6.81 17.47 0.14
C ASP A 126 8.25 17.16 -0.30
N GLY A 127 8.47 16.93 -1.59
CA GLY A 127 9.78 16.71 -2.21
C GLY A 127 10.56 15.48 -1.73
N ARG A 128 9.97 14.63 -0.89
CA ARG A 128 10.65 13.46 -0.30
C ARG A 128 10.72 12.29 -1.26
N TYR A 129 9.61 12.01 -1.95
CA TYR A 129 9.48 10.85 -2.81
C TYR A 129 9.48 11.27 -4.27
N GLY A 130 10.43 10.73 -5.05
CA GLY A 130 10.36 10.78 -6.50
C GLY A 130 9.32 9.78 -7.01
N ILE A 131 8.50 10.20 -7.98
CA ILE A 131 7.46 9.38 -8.60
C ILE A 131 7.97 8.86 -9.94
N PHE A 132 8.11 7.55 -10.07
CA PHE A 132 8.68 6.89 -11.24
C PHE A 132 7.65 5.99 -11.93
N ARG A 133 7.83 5.84 -13.25
CA ARG A 133 7.11 4.88 -14.12
C ARG A 133 5.60 4.76 -13.84
N PRO A 134 4.80 5.81 -14.13
CA PRO A 134 3.36 5.64 -14.13
C PRO A 134 2.93 4.70 -15.26
N VAL A 135 2.47 3.50 -14.91
CA VAL A 135 1.87 2.55 -15.85
C VAL A 135 0.36 2.59 -15.68
N LYS A 136 -0.36 2.96 -16.74
CA LYS A 136 -1.82 3.03 -16.75
C LYS A 136 -2.42 1.82 -17.46
N GLY A 137 -3.14 0.99 -16.71
CA GLY A 137 -4.08 -0.02 -17.21
C GLY A 137 -5.50 0.32 -16.76
N GLY A 138 -6.26 -0.69 -16.30
CA GLY A 138 -7.51 -0.45 -15.55
C GLY A 138 -7.29 0.23 -14.19
N HIS A 139 -6.12 -0.03 -13.59
CA HIS A 139 -5.59 0.63 -12.40
C HIS A 139 -4.26 1.33 -12.75
N TYR A 140 -3.77 2.20 -11.86
CA TYR A 140 -2.48 2.87 -12.03
C TYR A 140 -1.44 2.19 -11.16
N ARG A 141 -0.28 1.85 -11.73
CA ARG A 141 0.87 1.36 -10.95
C ARG A 141 1.92 2.43 -10.89
N LEU A 142 2.27 2.84 -9.67
CA LEU A 142 3.19 3.92 -9.39
C LEU A 142 4.32 3.42 -8.49
N PHE A 143 5.53 3.87 -8.77
CA PHE A 143 6.73 3.53 -8.02
C PHE A 143 7.24 4.80 -7.34
N PHE A 144 7.40 4.77 -6.02
CA PHE A 144 7.83 5.92 -5.26
C PHE A 144 9.15 5.60 -4.56
N LEU A 145 10.17 6.45 -4.74
CA LEU A 145 11.48 6.27 -4.13
C LEU A 145 11.81 7.46 -3.23
N ASN A 146 12.21 7.18 -1.99
CA ASN A 146 12.63 8.16 -1.01
C ASN A 146 14.01 8.73 -1.39
N LEU A 147 14.02 9.96 -1.89
CA LEU A 147 15.22 10.67 -2.32
C LEU A 147 15.86 11.50 -1.19
N GLU A 148 15.13 11.71 -0.09
CA GLU A 148 15.61 12.47 1.08
C GLU A 148 16.45 11.60 2.01
N ASN A 149 16.09 10.32 2.18
CA ASN A 149 16.83 9.42 3.06
C ASN A 149 18.13 8.96 2.40
N LYS A 150 19.27 9.30 3.02
CA LYS A 150 20.61 8.96 2.53
C LYS A 150 20.80 7.47 2.23
N LYS A 151 20.33 6.57 3.09
CA LYS A 151 20.47 5.12 2.89
C LYS A 151 19.67 4.63 1.69
N CYS A 152 18.48 5.19 1.47
CA CYS A 152 17.66 4.87 0.31
C CYS A 152 18.31 5.37 -0.98
N LEU A 153 18.84 6.60 -0.97
CA LEU A 153 19.52 7.19 -2.12
C LEU A 153 20.79 6.39 -2.52
N GLU A 154 21.63 6.05 -1.54
CA GLU A 154 22.83 5.22 -1.72
C GLU A 154 22.53 3.81 -2.25
N LYS A 155 21.33 3.29 -1.98
CA LYS A 155 20.96 1.94 -2.41
C LYS A 155 20.38 1.89 -3.82
N TYR A 156 19.62 2.91 -4.22
CA TYR A 156 18.78 2.85 -5.42
C TYR A 156 19.16 3.84 -6.51
N VAL A 157 20.02 4.82 -6.23
CA VAL A 157 20.37 5.89 -7.18
C VAL A 157 21.87 6.04 -7.38
N LEU A 158 22.64 6.08 -6.29
CA LEU A 158 24.09 6.26 -6.30
C LEU A 158 24.82 4.91 -6.36
#